data_AF-A0A7S2S4F2-F1
#
_entry.id   AF-A0A7S2S4F2-F1
#
_cell.length_a   1.000
_cell.length_b   1.000
_cell.length_c   1.000
_cell.angle_alpha   90.00
_cell.angle_beta   90.00
_cell.angle_gamma   90.00
#
_symmetry.space_group_name_H-M   'P 1'
#
loop_
_entity.id
_entity.type
_entity.pdbx_description
1 polymer ?
#
loop_
_entity_poly.entity_id
_entity_poly.type
_entity_poly.pdbx_seq_one_letter_code
_entity_poly.pdbx_strand_id
1 'polypeptide(L)'
;MPSQTGSPLIDSYVQANMYMRYTVDSLCIVLALGALVIMAMYWNRPVMVVSQRMFMLMIIVTSLVANTIALPEVATGDWQCEIVYIASMVAFISLVIAKEYRAYQLYKAISSQTVRTVGYVFPCLFVVVCVAATTILFVICRRGHTSQFGDSYLASQYSQREVGNVPRFFFTGVLIIGLFVARIARKVPRICGDSKVTFALSFIGLIYVAVAVAETYTGDLELNVQLQIVGLFLHMLMHVGTLISLLYARLLSMNMTKAEVIRELVLHNGDVMNQDALQETTDVSTIKTQGRSDPDEWMRNYSSGFGLSSYDETAIHTV
;
A
#
# COMPACT_ATOMS: atom_id res chain seq x y z
N MET A 1 32.38 -37.67 -1.73
CA MET A 1 32.62 -36.89 -0.50
C MET A 1 32.79 -35.43 -0.92
N PRO A 2 31.87 -34.51 -0.58
CA PRO A 2 32.04 -33.11 -0.92
C PRO A 2 33.17 -32.52 -0.07
N SER A 3 34.16 -31.91 -0.72
CA SER A 3 35.29 -31.24 -0.08
C SER A 3 34.82 -30.05 0.73
N GLN A 4 34.90 -30.15 2.06
CA GLN A 4 34.73 -29.05 3.02
C GLN A 4 35.91 -28.07 2.96
N THR A 5 36.11 -27.42 1.82
CA THR A 5 37.02 -26.28 1.67
C THR A 5 36.24 -24.99 1.51
N GLY A 6 35.11 -24.86 2.22
CA GLY A 6 34.47 -23.57 2.43
C GLY A 6 35.43 -22.71 3.24
N SER A 7 35.83 -21.56 2.69
CA SER A 7 36.61 -20.59 3.46
C SER A 7 35.78 -20.20 4.69
N PRO A 8 36.32 -20.24 5.93
CA PRO A 8 35.59 -19.87 7.14
C PRO A 8 35.01 -18.44 7.08
N LEU A 9 35.57 -17.60 6.20
CA LEU A 9 35.04 -16.28 5.87
C LEU A 9 33.63 -16.36 5.26
N ILE A 10 33.38 -17.28 4.32
CA ILE A 10 32.11 -17.44 3.63
C ILE A 10 31.00 -17.85 4.60
N ASP A 11 31.29 -18.82 5.47
CA ASP A 11 30.33 -19.29 6.47
C ASP A 11 29.95 -18.16 7.44
N SER A 12 30.92 -17.33 7.84
CA SER A 12 30.67 -16.16 8.68
C SER A 12 29.76 -15.13 8.01
N TYR A 13 29.90 -14.91 6.70
CA TYR A 13 29.06 -13.98 5.94
C TYR A 13 27.64 -14.49 5.76
N VAL A 14 27.47 -15.76 5.41
CA VAL A 14 26.14 -16.39 5.28
C VAL A 14 25.40 -16.29 6.61
N GLN A 15 26.08 -16.58 7.71
CA GLN A 15 25.50 -16.47 9.05
C GLN A 15 25.15 -15.03 9.42
N ALA A 16 26.01 -14.06 9.11
CA ALA A 16 25.72 -12.65 9.37
C ALA A 16 24.51 -12.13 8.57
N ASN A 17 24.41 -12.50 7.29
CA ASN A 17 23.27 -12.15 6.45
C ASN A 17 21.96 -12.75 6.99
N MET A 18 22.01 -14.02 7.39
CA MET A 18 20.88 -14.71 8.04
C MET A 18 20.37 -13.95 9.26
N TYR A 19 21.27 -13.56 10.19
CA TYR A 19 20.90 -12.79 11.39
C TYR A 19 20.37 -11.40 11.06
N MET A 20 20.94 -10.73 10.06
CA MET A 20 20.47 -9.41 9.63
C MET A 20 19.03 -9.50 9.09
N ARG A 21 18.74 -10.50 8.27
CA ARG A 21 17.39 -10.76 7.74
C ARG A 21 16.39 -11.02 8.86
N TYR A 22 16.72 -11.90 9.80
CA TYR A 22 15.87 -12.17 10.98
C TYR A 22 15.58 -10.90 11.79
N THR A 23 16.59 -10.05 11.98
CA THR A 23 16.46 -8.81 12.74
C THR A 23 15.50 -7.85 12.04
N VAL A 24 15.66 -7.68 10.73
CA VAL A 24 14.79 -6.82 9.90
C VAL A 24 13.35 -7.32 9.91
N ASP A 25 13.12 -8.60 9.64
CA ASP A 25 11.77 -9.17 9.57
C ASP A 25 11.08 -9.13 10.93
N SER A 26 11.81 -9.41 12.02
CA SER A 26 11.30 -9.31 13.39
C SER A 26 10.92 -7.87 13.75
N LEU A 27 11.74 -6.89 13.37
CA LEU A 27 11.42 -5.47 13.57
C LEU A 27 10.16 -5.06 12.79
N CYS A 28 10.04 -5.50 11.54
CA CYS A 28 8.84 -5.26 10.72
C CYS A 28 7.58 -5.87 11.36
N ILE A 29 7.67 -7.08 11.93
CA ILE A 29 6.57 -7.73 12.66
C ILE A 29 6.17 -6.91 13.88
N VAL A 30 7.13 -6.51 14.72
CA VAL A 30 6.86 -5.70 15.92
C VAL A 30 6.18 -4.38 15.56
N LEU A 31 6.66 -3.71 14.51
CA LEU A 31 6.07 -2.47 14.02
C LEU A 31 4.66 -2.68 13.44
N ALA A 32 4.43 -3.78 12.71
CA ALA A 32 3.11 -4.10 12.18
C ALA A 32 2.10 -4.42 13.30
N LEU A 33 2.53 -5.11 14.36
CA LEU A 33 1.70 -5.35 15.55
C LEU A 33 1.39 -4.05 16.29
N GLY A 34 2.38 -3.17 16.47
CA GLY A 34 2.18 -1.84 17.01
C GLY A 34 1.18 -1.02 16.19
N ALA A 35 1.30 -1.07 14.85
CA ALA A 35 0.36 -0.46 13.91
C ALA A 35 -1.07 -0.96 14.11
N LEU A 36 -1.22 -2.27 14.27
CA LEU A 36 -2.51 -2.93 14.47
C LEU A 36 -3.17 -2.50 15.78
N VAL A 37 -2.41 -2.42 16.87
CA VAL A 37 -2.89 -1.94 18.18
C VAL A 37 -3.36 -0.50 18.09
N ILE A 38 -2.55 0.40 17.50
CA ILE A 38 -2.93 1.80 17.28
C ILE A 38 -4.21 1.87 16.46
N MET A 39 -4.27 1.12 15.35
CA MET A 39 -5.46 1.08 14.49
C MET A 39 -6.71 0.61 15.24
N ALA A 40 -6.60 -0.42 16.09
CA ALA A 40 -7.70 -0.94 16.89
C ALA A 40 -8.19 0.10 17.92
N MET A 41 -7.27 0.77 18.62
CA MET A 41 -7.60 1.81 19.59
C MET A 41 -8.36 2.99 18.96
N TYR A 42 -8.02 3.34 17.72
CA TYR A 42 -8.60 4.49 17.02
C TYR A 42 -9.60 4.11 15.91
N TRP A 43 -10.09 2.87 15.90
CA TRP A 43 -10.91 2.31 14.82
C TRP A 43 -12.13 3.15 14.43
N ASN A 44 -12.77 3.76 15.43
CA ASN A 44 -14.00 4.55 15.27
C ASN A 44 -13.75 6.06 15.10
N ARG A 45 -12.49 6.51 15.05
CA ARG A 45 -12.19 7.92 14.82
C ARG A 45 -12.47 8.29 13.35
N PRO A 46 -13.01 9.50 13.09
CA PRO A 46 -13.41 9.91 11.73
C PRO A 46 -12.25 9.90 10.73
N VAL A 47 -11.05 10.27 11.19
CA VAL A 47 -9.81 10.24 10.40
C VAL A 47 -9.53 8.85 9.83
N MET A 48 -9.78 7.78 10.60
CA MET A 48 -9.57 6.40 10.16
C MET A 48 -10.60 5.96 9.13
N VAL A 49 -11.85 6.41 9.29
CA VAL A 49 -12.93 6.14 8.32
C VAL A 49 -12.60 6.78 6.97
N VAL A 50 -12.21 8.06 6.99
CA VAL A 50 -11.82 8.82 5.78
C VAL A 50 -10.56 8.22 5.13
N SER A 51 -9.60 7.76 5.94
CA SER A 51 -8.37 7.10 5.47
C SER A 51 -8.58 5.66 4.97
N GLN A 52 -9.83 5.21 4.80
CA GLN A 52 -10.17 3.87 4.34
C GLN A 52 -9.62 2.75 5.25
N ARG A 53 -9.98 2.77 6.53
CA ARG A 53 -9.52 1.80 7.57
C ARG A 53 -9.43 0.33 7.12
N MET A 54 -10.33 -0.17 6.29
CA MET A 54 -10.24 -1.56 5.79
C MET A 54 -9.01 -1.81 4.91
N PHE A 55 -8.63 -0.88 4.04
CA PHE A 55 -7.40 -1.01 3.23
C PHE A 55 -6.16 -0.96 4.11
N MET A 56 -6.12 -0.05 5.08
CA MET A 56 -5.01 0.02 6.02
C MET A 56 -4.87 -1.27 6.83
N LEU A 57 -5.98 -1.88 7.27
CA LEU A 57 -5.97 -3.15 7.99
C LEU A 57 -5.41 -4.26 7.11
N MET A 58 -5.89 -4.37 5.85
CA MET A 58 -5.37 -5.34 4.89
C MET A 58 -3.87 -5.13 4.62
N ILE A 59 -3.40 -3.88 4.50
CA ILE A 59 -1.96 -3.59 4.31
C ILE A 59 -1.15 -4.08 5.51
N ILE A 60 -1.59 -3.78 6.74
CA ILE A 60 -0.91 -4.20 7.97
C ILE A 60 -0.88 -5.72 8.10
N VAL A 61 -2.02 -6.38 7.89
CA VAL A 61 -2.12 -7.86 7.98
C VAL A 61 -1.27 -8.53 6.91
N THR A 62 -1.33 -8.06 5.66
CA THR A 62 -0.48 -8.60 4.58
C THR A 62 1.00 -8.39 4.88
N SER A 63 1.39 -7.23 5.43
CA SER A 63 2.77 -6.99 5.87
C SER A 63 3.17 -7.98 6.97
N LEU A 64 2.30 -8.24 7.96
CA LEU A 64 2.57 -9.20 9.02
C LEU A 64 2.79 -10.60 8.45
N VAL A 65 1.86 -11.06 7.60
CA VAL A 65 1.93 -12.37 6.93
C VAL A 65 3.25 -12.51 6.14
N ALA A 66 3.56 -11.52 5.30
CA ALA A 66 4.75 -11.53 4.46
C ALA A 66 6.05 -11.68 5.29
N ASN A 67 6.16 -10.93 6.40
CA ASN A 67 7.35 -10.98 7.26
C ASN A 67 7.38 -12.26 8.13
N THR A 68 6.22 -12.80 8.56
CA THR A 68 6.19 -14.07 9.30
C THR A 68 6.59 -15.28 8.45
N ILE A 69 6.28 -15.27 7.15
CA ILE A 69 6.66 -16.35 6.22
C ILE A 69 8.17 -16.32 5.91
N ALA A 70 8.79 -15.15 5.96
CA ALA A 70 10.23 -14.99 5.73
C ALA A 70 11.07 -15.68 6.82
N LEU A 71 10.55 -15.80 8.05
CA LEU A 71 11.26 -16.44 9.19
C LEU A 71 11.59 -17.93 8.93
N PRO A 72 10.63 -18.82 8.60
CA PRO A 72 10.91 -20.25 8.36
C PRO A 72 11.60 -20.53 7.01
N GLU A 73 11.52 -19.63 6.04
CA GLU A 73 12.19 -19.77 4.73
C GLU A 73 13.71 -19.91 4.92
N VAL A 74 14.25 -19.14 5.87
CA VAL A 74 15.66 -19.18 6.26
C VAL A 74 16.07 -20.54 6.85
N ALA A 75 15.12 -21.34 7.33
CA ALA A 75 15.40 -22.63 7.97
C ALA A 75 15.18 -23.84 7.06
N THR A 76 14.31 -23.76 6.05
CA THR A 76 13.83 -24.95 5.32
C THR A 76 14.23 -24.99 3.84
N GLY A 77 14.52 -23.84 3.21
CA GLY A 77 14.77 -23.78 1.76
C GLY A 77 13.58 -24.27 0.91
N ASP A 78 12.38 -24.32 1.49
CA ASP A 78 11.20 -24.78 0.78
C ASP A 78 10.70 -23.66 -0.14
N TRP A 79 10.68 -23.95 -1.43
CA TRP A 79 10.17 -23.08 -2.48
C TRP A 79 8.73 -22.64 -2.25
N GLN A 80 7.94 -23.41 -1.48
CA GLN A 80 6.60 -23.00 -1.10
C GLN A 80 6.64 -21.71 -0.28
N CYS A 81 7.60 -21.56 0.63
CA CYS A 81 7.78 -20.34 1.42
C CYS A 81 8.15 -19.16 0.51
N GLU A 82 9.01 -19.36 -0.48
CA GLU A 82 9.43 -18.33 -1.43
C GLU A 82 8.25 -17.79 -2.26
N ILE A 83 7.37 -18.69 -2.76
CA ILE A 83 6.17 -18.28 -3.49
C ILE A 83 5.29 -17.41 -2.60
N VAL A 84 4.98 -17.89 -1.40
CA VAL A 84 4.02 -17.20 -0.52
C VAL A 84 4.62 -15.86 -0.07
N TYR A 85 5.94 -15.80 0.14
CA TYR A 85 6.64 -14.55 0.43
C TYR A 85 6.50 -13.55 -0.73
N ILE A 86 6.88 -13.91 -1.96
CA ILE A 86 6.79 -13.02 -3.13
C ILE A 86 5.33 -12.61 -3.38
N ALA A 87 4.38 -13.54 -3.30
CA ALA A 87 2.97 -13.26 -3.48
C ALA A 87 2.45 -12.27 -2.41
N SER A 88 2.92 -12.39 -1.18
CA SER A 88 2.56 -11.46 -0.09
C SER A 88 3.16 -10.08 -0.30
N MET A 89 4.37 -9.97 -0.84
CA MET A 89 4.98 -8.68 -1.21
C MET A 89 4.23 -7.99 -2.34
N VAL A 90 3.85 -8.74 -3.37
CA VAL A 90 3.02 -8.23 -4.46
C VAL A 90 1.65 -7.79 -3.93
N ALA A 91 1.02 -8.57 -3.06
CA ALA A 91 -0.24 -8.22 -2.41
C ALA A 91 -0.12 -6.90 -1.62
N PHE A 92 0.95 -6.76 -0.85
CA PHE A 92 1.21 -5.59 -0.02
C PHE A 92 1.30 -4.30 -0.86
N ILE A 93 2.13 -4.28 -1.89
CA ILE A 93 2.26 -3.11 -2.78
C ILE A 93 0.97 -2.87 -3.56
N SER A 94 0.32 -3.93 -4.06
CA SER A 94 -0.94 -3.81 -4.78
C SER A 94 -2.04 -3.18 -3.92
N LEU A 95 -2.08 -3.48 -2.63
CA LEU A 95 -3.02 -2.88 -1.68
C LEU A 95 -2.75 -1.38 -1.46
N VAL A 96 -1.48 -0.98 -1.38
CA VAL A 96 -1.09 0.45 -1.29
C VAL A 96 -1.55 1.21 -2.54
N ILE A 97 -1.29 0.64 -3.72
CA ILE A 97 -1.71 1.22 -5.01
C ILE A 97 -3.25 1.29 -5.10
N ALA A 98 -3.93 0.20 -4.74
CA ALA A 98 -5.38 0.09 -4.76
C ALA A 98 -6.05 1.13 -3.84
N LYS A 99 -5.49 1.34 -2.65
CA LYS A 99 -5.93 2.38 -1.70
C LYS A 99 -5.84 3.77 -2.32
N GLU A 100 -4.69 4.13 -2.90
CA GLU A 100 -4.49 5.45 -3.52
C GLU A 100 -5.39 5.67 -4.73
N TYR A 101 -5.54 4.65 -5.57
CA TYR A 101 -6.43 4.73 -6.73
C TYR A 101 -7.88 4.97 -6.30
N ARG A 102 -8.31 4.30 -5.24
CA ARG A 102 -9.64 4.53 -4.66
C ARG A 102 -9.78 5.92 -4.06
N ALA A 103 -8.76 6.43 -3.37
CA ALA A 103 -8.77 7.79 -2.84
C ALA A 103 -8.92 8.81 -3.98
N TYR A 104 -8.25 8.59 -5.10
CA TYR A 104 -8.42 9.39 -6.31
C TYR A 104 -9.84 9.31 -6.90
N GLN A 105 -10.44 8.11 -6.99
CA GLN A 105 -11.81 7.96 -7.49
C GLN A 105 -12.82 8.68 -6.59
N LEU A 106 -12.66 8.58 -5.27
CA LEU A 106 -13.51 9.28 -4.31
C LEU A 106 -13.39 10.80 -4.47
N TYR A 107 -12.16 11.31 -4.57
CA TYR A 107 -11.89 12.72 -4.82
C TYR A 107 -12.56 13.21 -6.12
N LYS A 108 -12.45 12.44 -7.21
CA LYS A 108 -13.09 12.77 -8.49
C LYS A 108 -14.61 12.76 -8.42
N ALA A 109 -15.21 11.81 -7.68
CA ALA A 109 -16.66 11.76 -7.48
C ALA A 109 -17.17 13.01 -6.74
N ILE A 110 -16.48 13.39 -5.66
CA ILE A 110 -16.78 14.60 -4.87
C ILE A 110 -16.63 15.86 -5.74
N SER A 111 -15.51 15.99 -6.46
CA SER A 111 -15.22 17.14 -7.32
C SER A 111 -16.21 17.30 -8.48
N SER A 112 -16.77 16.20 -8.99
CA SER A 112 -17.75 16.24 -10.07
C SER A 112 -19.20 16.40 -9.59
N GLN A 113 -19.42 16.55 -8.27
CA GLN A 113 -20.76 16.57 -7.64
C GLN A 113 -21.66 15.39 -8.04
N THR A 114 -21.07 14.29 -8.52
CA THR A 114 -21.84 13.11 -8.88
C THR A 114 -22.03 12.24 -7.64
N VAL A 115 -23.28 12.05 -7.22
CA VAL A 115 -23.65 11.11 -6.15
C VAL A 115 -23.50 9.68 -6.69
N ARG A 116 -22.26 9.24 -6.88
CA ARG A 116 -21.94 7.87 -7.27
C ARG A 116 -21.19 7.20 -6.14
N THR A 117 -21.72 6.08 -5.67
CA THR A 117 -21.03 5.20 -4.74
C THR A 117 -19.80 4.62 -5.45
N VAL A 118 -18.61 5.00 -4.99
CA VAL A 118 -17.35 4.42 -5.48
C VAL A 118 -17.20 3.02 -4.90
N GLY A 119 -17.44 2.01 -5.73
CA GLY A 119 -17.35 0.60 -5.33
C GLY A 119 -15.93 0.17 -4.95
N TYR A 120 -15.83 -0.82 -4.06
CA TYR A 120 -14.56 -1.45 -3.65
C TYR A 120 -14.06 -2.52 -4.63
N VAL A 121 -14.92 -2.91 -5.59
CA VAL A 121 -14.72 -4.08 -6.45
C VAL A 121 -13.45 -3.96 -7.29
N PHE A 122 -13.25 -2.83 -7.98
CA PHE A 122 -12.09 -2.67 -8.86
C PHE A 122 -10.74 -2.72 -8.12
N PRO A 123 -10.53 -1.96 -7.03
CA PRO A 123 -9.29 -2.04 -6.25
C PRO A 123 -9.02 -3.45 -5.69
N CYS A 124 -10.05 -4.13 -5.16
CA CYS A 124 -9.90 -5.48 -4.63
C CYS A 124 -9.59 -6.51 -5.75
N LEU A 125 -10.26 -6.40 -6.89
CA LEU A 125 -10.03 -7.28 -8.04
C LEU A 125 -8.60 -7.09 -8.59
N PHE A 126 -8.09 -5.87 -8.64
CA PHE A 126 -6.70 -5.60 -9.00
C PHE A 126 -5.71 -6.37 -8.12
N VAL A 127 -5.89 -6.31 -6.78
CA VAL A 127 -5.02 -7.05 -5.84
C VAL A 127 -5.10 -8.55 -6.09
N VAL A 128 -6.32 -9.10 -6.23
CA VAL A 128 -6.53 -10.54 -6.50
C VAL A 128 -5.85 -10.97 -7.80
N VAL A 129 -5.98 -10.18 -8.87
CA VAL A 129 -5.33 -10.44 -10.16
C VAL A 129 -3.81 -10.42 -10.02
N CYS A 130 -3.24 -9.44 -9.31
CA CYS A 130 -1.79 -9.37 -9.11
C CYS A 130 -1.24 -10.58 -8.34
N VAL A 131 -1.92 -11.01 -7.29
CA VAL A 131 -1.53 -12.19 -6.49
C VAL A 131 -1.68 -13.48 -7.29
N ALA A 132 -2.81 -13.66 -7.99
CA ALA A 132 -3.06 -14.83 -8.82
C ALA A 132 -2.06 -14.91 -9.97
N ALA A 133 -1.81 -13.82 -10.69
CA ALA A 133 -0.84 -13.77 -11.78
C ALA A 133 0.57 -14.11 -11.31
N THR A 134 1.01 -13.58 -10.16
CA THR A 134 2.32 -13.87 -9.58
C THR A 134 2.45 -15.36 -9.24
N THR A 135 1.43 -15.93 -8.60
CA THR A 135 1.40 -17.35 -8.22
C THR A 135 1.42 -18.25 -9.46
N ILE A 136 0.61 -17.94 -10.47
CA ILE A 136 0.52 -18.70 -11.72
C ILE A 136 1.85 -18.64 -12.48
N LEU A 137 2.45 -17.45 -12.64
CA LEU A 137 3.74 -17.27 -13.31
C LEU A 137 4.82 -18.10 -12.63
N PHE A 138 4.90 -18.07 -11.31
CA PHE A 138 5.86 -18.88 -10.56
C PHE A 138 5.68 -20.38 -10.84
N VAL A 139 4.44 -20.88 -10.76
CA VAL A 139 4.13 -22.31 -10.98
C VAL A 139 4.47 -22.74 -12.41
N ILE A 140 4.17 -21.90 -13.41
CA ILE A 140 4.50 -22.16 -14.82
C ILE A 140 6.02 -22.24 -15.02
N CYS A 141 6.76 -21.24 -14.54
CA CYS A 141 8.21 -21.19 -14.66
C CYS A 141 8.86 -22.42 -13.99
N ARG A 142 8.37 -22.83 -12.83
CA ARG A 142 8.86 -24.03 -12.15
C ARG A 142 8.60 -25.31 -12.94
N ARG A 143 7.36 -25.53 -13.41
CA ARG A 143 6.99 -26.74 -14.14
C ARG A 143 7.84 -26.94 -15.40
N GLY A 144 8.10 -25.86 -16.14
CA GLY A 144 8.93 -25.90 -17.35
C GLY A 144 10.36 -26.39 -17.07
N HIS A 145 10.93 -26.01 -15.93
CA HIS A 145 12.29 -26.44 -15.55
C HIS A 145 12.37 -27.88 -15.04
N THR A 146 11.41 -28.34 -14.23
CA THR A 146 11.41 -29.73 -13.73
C THR A 146 11.31 -30.77 -14.84
N SER A 147 10.74 -30.42 -16.00
CA SER A 147 10.66 -31.33 -17.15
C SER A 147 11.94 -31.43 -17.99
N GLN A 148 12.87 -30.48 -17.88
CA GLN A 148 14.05 -30.42 -18.75
C GLN A 148 15.33 -30.95 -18.10
N PHE A 149 15.44 -30.81 -16.78
CA PHE A 149 16.61 -31.24 -16.03
C PHE A 149 16.17 -32.32 -15.05
N GLY A 150 16.42 -33.59 -15.38
CA GLY A 150 16.28 -34.69 -14.42
C GLY A 150 17.11 -34.44 -13.14
N ASP A 151 16.94 -35.28 -12.12
CA ASP A 151 17.34 -35.15 -10.69
C ASP A 151 18.81 -34.77 -10.34
N SER A 152 19.61 -34.30 -11.29
CA SER A 152 20.91 -33.70 -11.06
C SER A 152 20.83 -32.44 -10.16
N TYR A 153 21.37 -32.58 -8.95
CA TYR A 153 21.39 -31.57 -7.89
C TYR A 153 22.04 -30.22 -8.30
N LEU A 154 23.02 -30.25 -9.21
CA LEU A 154 23.69 -29.04 -9.72
C LEU A 154 22.81 -28.26 -10.73
N ALA A 155 22.01 -28.96 -11.53
CA ALA A 155 21.05 -28.32 -12.42
C ALA A 155 19.91 -27.65 -11.64
N SER A 156 19.54 -28.19 -10.47
CA SER A 156 18.48 -27.61 -9.64
C SER A 156 18.86 -26.25 -9.05
N GLN A 157 20.13 -26.03 -8.67
CA GLN A 157 20.58 -24.75 -8.11
C GLN A 157 20.65 -23.63 -9.16
N TYR A 158 21.16 -23.93 -10.36
CA TYR A 158 21.19 -22.95 -11.45
C TYR A 158 19.78 -22.63 -11.96
N SER A 159 18.92 -23.67 -12.06
CA SER A 159 17.52 -23.52 -12.45
C SER A 159 16.70 -22.67 -11.47
N GLN A 160 16.96 -22.77 -10.16
CA GLN A 160 16.24 -21.97 -9.16
C GLN A 160 16.45 -20.46 -9.35
N ARG A 161 17.65 -20.03 -9.75
CA ARG A 161 17.94 -18.60 -9.96
C ARG A 161 17.16 -18.00 -11.14
N GLU A 162 17.00 -18.73 -12.23
CA GLU A 162 16.26 -18.22 -13.40
C GLU A 162 14.74 -18.18 -13.16
N VAL A 163 14.19 -19.19 -12.49
CA VAL A 163 12.75 -19.26 -12.17
C VAL A 163 12.32 -18.11 -11.25
N GLY A 164 13.19 -17.70 -10.31
CA GLY A 164 12.92 -16.58 -9.40
C GLY A 164 12.82 -15.21 -10.07
N ASN A 165 13.33 -15.04 -11.30
CA ASN A 165 13.34 -13.74 -11.98
C ASN A 165 11.99 -13.35 -12.60
N VAL A 166 11.17 -14.30 -13.05
CA VAL A 166 9.90 -14.00 -13.73
C VAL A 166 8.89 -13.28 -12.81
N PRO A 167 8.66 -13.72 -11.55
CA PRO A 167 7.84 -12.98 -10.60
C PRO A 167 8.36 -11.55 -10.35
N ARG A 168 9.68 -11.36 -10.37
CA ARG A 168 10.30 -10.04 -10.17
C ARG A 168 9.99 -9.08 -11.32
N PHE A 169 9.98 -9.55 -12.57
CA PHE A 169 9.56 -8.72 -13.71
C PHE A 169 8.08 -8.34 -13.64
N PHE A 170 7.20 -9.24 -13.21
CA PHE A 170 5.80 -8.91 -12.98
C PHE A 170 5.66 -7.84 -11.89
N PHE A 171 6.43 -7.99 -10.81
CA PHE A 171 6.46 -7.01 -9.72
C PHE A 171 6.93 -5.62 -10.19
N THR A 172 7.91 -5.54 -11.10
CA THR A 172 8.28 -4.28 -11.79
C THR A 172 7.08 -3.62 -12.46
N GLY A 173 6.26 -4.40 -13.16
CA GLY A 173 5.03 -3.91 -13.80
C GLY A 173 4.05 -3.31 -12.78
N VAL A 174 3.84 -3.99 -11.65
CA VAL A 174 3.00 -3.49 -10.54
C VAL A 174 3.54 -2.17 -9.98
N LEU A 175 4.86 -2.05 -9.81
CA LEU A 175 5.51 -0.83 -9.31
C LEU A 175 5.39 0.35 -10.31
N ILE A 176 5.50 0.09 -11.62
CA ILE A 176 5.28 1.11 -12.65
C ILE A 176 3.84 1.62 -12.62
N ILE A 177 2.86 0.71 -12.47
CA ILE A 177 1.45 1.08 -12.27
C ILE A 177 1.31 1.95 -11.00
N GLY A 178 2.02 1.60 -9.93
CA GLY A 178 2.06 2.38 -8.70
C GLY A 178 2.56 3.81 -8.90
N LEU A 179 3.63 4.01 -9.69
CA LEU A 179 4.11 5.34 -10.05
C LEU A 179 3.07 6.15 -10.82
N PHE A 180 2.36 5.52 -11.77
CA PHE A 180 1.32 6.16 -12.56
C PHE A 180 0.11 6.56 -11.69
N VAL A 181 -0.37 5.64 -10.85
CA VAL A 181 -1.46 5.92 -9.90
C VAL A 181 -1.07 7.03 -8.94
N ALA A 182 0.14 6.99 -8.38
CA ALA A 182 0.64 8.02 -7.50
C ALA A 182 0.72 9.38 -8.21
N ARG A 183 1.10 9.42 -9.49
CA ARG A 183 1.15 10.65 -10.30
C ARG A 183 -0.23 11.28 -10.49
N ILE A 184 -1.26 10.47 -10.70
CA ILE A 184 -2.65 10.92 -10.86
C ILE A 184 -3.23 11.34 -9.50
N ALA A 185 -2.95 10.58 -8.45
CA ALA A 185 -3.40 10.84 -7.09
C ALA A 185 -2.70 12.04 -6.40
N ARG A 186 -1.74 12.70 -7.05
CA ARG A 186 -1.09 13.92 -6.49
C ARG A 186 -2.06 15.06 -6.19
N LYS A 187 -3.23 15.08 -6.83
CA LYS A 187 -4.28 16.08 -6.60
C LYS A 187 -5.16 15.77 -5.38
N VAL A 188 -5.04 14.57 -4.80
CA VAL A 188 -5.82 14.17 -3.63
C VAL A 188 -5.27 14.88 -2.39
N PRO A 189 -6.12 15.49 -1.54
CA PRO A 189 -5.71 16.09 -0.28
C PRO A 189 -4.91 15.11 0.59
N ARG A 190 -3.87 15.61 1.27
CA ARG A 190 -2.96 14.78 2.09
C ARG A 190 -3.65 13.99 3.20
N ILE A 191 -4.80 14.46 3.67
CA ILE A 191 -5.60 13.76 4.70
C ILE A 191 -6.16 12.43 4.14
N CYS A 192 -6.49 12.40 2.85
CA CYS A 192 -7.12 11.25 2.20
C CYS A 192 -6.15 10.38 1.41
N GLY A 193 -5.04 10.94 0.92
CA GLY A 193 -4.10 10.25 0.03
C GLY A 193 -2.66 10.35 0.51
N ASP A 194 -1.93 9.25 0.30
CA ASP A 194 -0.49 9.11 0.52
C ASP A 194 0.27 9.03 -0.81
N SER A 195 -0.18 9.76 -1.83
CA SER A 195 0.39 9.68 -3.18
C SER A 195 1.91 9.90 -3.23
N LYS A 196 2.45 10.79 -2.38
CA LYS A 196 3.91 11.00 -2.25
C LYS A 196 4.63 9.77 -1.71
N VAL A 197 4.04 9.12 -0.70
CA VAL A 197 4.59 7.92 -0.08
C VAL A 197 4.53 6.77 -1.08
N THR A 198 3.39 6.59 -1.75
CA THR A 198 3.21 5.55 -2.77
C THR A 198 4.17 5.74 -3.94
N PHE A 199 4.42 6.98 -4.35
CA PHE A 199 5.44 7.28 -5.37
C PHE A 199 6.85 6.88 -4.89
N ALA A 200 7.23 7.28 -3.68
CA ALA A 200 8.53 6.96 -3.10
C ALA A 200 8.72 5.44 -2.96
N LEU A 201 7.74 4.74 -2.40
CA LEU A 201 7.75 3.27 -2.24
C LEU A 201 7.85 2.55 -3.58
N SER A 202 7.09 2.99 -4.59
CA SER A 202 7.16 2.39 -5.92
C SER A 202 8.54 2.58 -6.54
N PHE A 203 9.15 3.75 -6.35
CA PHE A 203 10.51 4.04 -6.84
C PHE A 203 11.58 3.19 -6.11
N ILE A 204 11.50 3.13 -4.79
CA ILE A 204 12.39 2.28 -3.96
C ILE A 204 12.23 0.81 -4.35
N GLY A 205 11.00 0.36 -4.59
CA GLY A 205 10.72 -1.00 -5.07
C GLY A 205 11.35 -1.31 -6.43
N LEU A 206 11.38 -0.34 -7.35
CA LEU A 206 12.07 -0.53 -8.63
C LEU A 206 13.59 -0.67 -8.46
N ILE A 207 14.19 0.12 -7.55
CA ILE A 207 15.61 -0.02 -7.20
C ILE A 207 15.85 -1.40 -6.58
N TYR A 208 14.97 -1.84 -5.67
CA TYR A 208 15.05 -3.16 -5.06
C TYR A 208 15.02 -4.29 -6.11
N VAL A 209 14.11 -4.22 -7.08
CA VAL A 209 14.08 -5.22 -8.17
C VAL A 209 15.34 -5.16 -9.02
N ALA A 210 15.85 -3.96 -9.34
CA ALA A 210 17.10 -3.82 -10.08
C ALA A 210 18.29 -4.44 -9.35
N VAL A 211 18.39 -4.23 -8.03
CA VAL A 211 19.42 -4.84 -7.16
C VAL A 211 19.27 -6.36 -7.14
N ALA A 212 18.05 -6.87 -6.98
CA ALA A 212 17.78 -8.31 -6.98
C ALA A 212 18.10 -8.98 -8.32
N VAL A 213 17.89 -8.26 -9.45
CA VAL A 213 18.30 -8.72 -10.77
C VAL A 213 19.82 -8.67 -10.92
N ALA A 214 20.49 -7.61 -10.46
CA ALA A 214 21.96 -7.55 -10.47
C ALA A 214 22.60 -8.69 -9.65
N GLU A 215 21.97 -9.05 -8.52
CA GLU A 215 22.39 -10.16 -7.67
C GLU A 215 22.36 -11.51 -8.40
N THR A 216 21.39 -11.73 -9.31
CA THR A 216 21.30 -13.00 -10.05
C THR A 216 22.33 -13.11 -11.17
N TYR A 217 22.78 -11.98 -11.73
CA TYR A 217 23.74 -11.94 -12.82
C TYR A 217 25.20 -11.69 -12.38
N THR A 218 25.45 -11.32 -11.12
CA THR A 218 26.82 -11.17 -10.64
C THR A 218 27.50 -12.53 -10.44
N GLY A 219 28.65 -12.71 -11.10
CA GLY A 219 29.55 -13.86 -10.86
C GLY A 219 30.50 -13.65 -9.68
N ASP A 220 30.60 -12.41 -9.18
CA ASP A 220 31.45 -12.04 -8.06
C ASP A 220 30.72 -12.22 -6.73
N LEU A 221 31.29 -13.05 -5.85
CA LEU A 221 30.74 -13.36 -4.53
C LEU A 221 30.72 -12.14 -3.61
N GLU A 222 31.75 -11.29 -3.64
CA GLU A 222 31.81 -10.11 -2.77
C GLU A 222 30.74 -9.10 -3.16
N LEU A 223 30.61 -8.84 -4.46
CA LEU A 223 29.55 -7.99 -5.00
C LEU A 223 28.15 -8.55 -4.70
N ASN A 224 27.98 -9.88 -4.76
CA ASN A 224 26.70 -10.52 -4.41
C ASN A 224 26.29 -10.22 -2.97
N VAL A 225 27.22 -10.40 -2.01
CA VAL A 225 26.97 -10.09 -0.60
C VAL A 225 26.61 -8.61 -0.40
N GLN A 226 27.32 -7.69 -1.06
CA GLN A 226 27.00 -6.26 -1.00
C GLN A 226 25.60 -5.96 -1.54
N LEU A 227 25.23 -6.56 -2.67
CA LEU A 227 23.90 -6.42 -3.27
C LEU A 227 22.80 -7.00 -2.37
N GLN A 228 23.04 -8.11 -1.69
CA GLN A 228 22.11 -8.69 -0.71
C GLN A 228 21.86 -7.75 0.47
N ILE A 229 22.91 -7.14 1.03
CA ILE A 229 22.80 -6.17 2.13
C ILE A 229 21.98 -4.96 1.67
N VAL A 230 22.27 -4.42 0.48
CA VAL A 230 21.51 -3.30 -0.10
C VAL A 230 20.05 -3.70 -0.34
N GLY A 231 19.81 -4.90 -0.87
CA GLY A 231 18.47 -5.44 -1.09
C GLY A 231 17.68 -5.54 0.21
N LEU A 232 18.30 -6.03 1.29
CA LEU A 232 17.68 -6.13 2.60
C LEU A 232 17.38 -4.75 3.22
N PHE A 233 18.28 -3.78 3.05
CA PHE A 233 18.04 -2.41 3.49
C PHE A 233 16.86 -1.76 2.75
N LEU A 234 16.78 -1.93 1.43
CA LEU A 234 15.67 -1.44 0.63
C LEU A 234 14.36 -2.13 1.02
N HIS A 235 14.41 -3.43 1.30
CA HIS A 235 13.28 -4.21 1.81
C HIS A 235 12.74 -3.64 3.12
N MET A 236 13.61 -3.45 4.11
CA MET A 236 13.29 -2.81 5.39
C MET A 236 12.65 -1.44 5.16
N LEU A 237 13.26 -0.61 4.31
CA LEU A 237 12.80 0.75 4.05
C LEU A 237 11.41 0.77 3.40
N MET A 238 11.10 -0.21 2.55
CA MET A 238 9.74 -0.37 2.02
C MET A 238 8.73 -0.71 3.12
N HIS A 239 8.96 -1.73 3.95
CA HIS A 239 8.00 -2.13 4.98
C HIS A 239 7.86 -1.09 6.09
N VAL A 240 8.97 -0.73 6.72
CA VAL A 240 9.02 0.21 7.84
C VAL A 240 8.56 1.59 7.36
N GLY A 241 9.06 2.05 6.22
CA GLY A 241 8.68 3.33 5.64
C GLY A 241 7.18 3.40 5.32
N THR A 242 6.59 2.31 4.81
CA THR A 242 5.13 2.25 4.58
C THR A 242 4.35 2.30 5.88
N LEU A 243 4.70 1.46 6.87
CA LEU A 243 3.98 1.40 8.14
C LEU A 243 4.04 2.73 8.89
N ILE A 244 5.23 3.33 8.99
CA ILE A 244 5.42 4.64 9.61
C ILE A 244 4.63 5.70 8.86
N SER A 245 4.75 5.77 7.52
CA SER A 245 4.06 6.80 6.74
C SER A 245 2.54 6.68 6.83
N LEU A 246 2.01 5.46 6.81
CA LEU A 246 0.58 5.19 6.93
C LEU A 246 0.04 5.62 8.29
N LEU A 247 0.76 5.33 9.38
CA LEU A 247 0.31 5.68 10.73
C LEU A 247 0.58 7.14 11.09
N TYR A 248 1.77 7.66 10.78
CA TYR A 248 2.24 8.96 11.23
C TYR A 248 1.32 10.09 10.75
N ALA A 249 0.95 10.09 9.47
CA ALA A 249 0.02 11.08 8.93
C ALA A 249 -1.35 11.07 9.63
N ARG A 250 -1.77 9.91 10.16
CA ARG A 250 -3.08 9.71 10.81
C ARG A 250 -2.99 10.11 12.26
N LEU A 251 -1.92 9.72 12.94
CA LEU A 251 -1.62 10.13 14.31
C LEU A 251 -1.58 11.65 14.43
N LEU A 252 -0.94 12.35 13.48
CA LEU A 252 -0.91 13.81 13.45
C LEU A 252 -2.29 14.45 13.25
N SER A 253 -3.20 13.77 12.57
CA SER A 253 -4.56 14.26 12.31
C SER A 253 -5.60 13.76 13.31
N MET A 254 -5.23 12.97 14.33
CA MET A 254 -6.20 12.32 15.24
C MET A 254 -7.06 13.29 16.04
N ASN A 255 -6.55 14.49 16.33
CA ASN A 255 -7.29 15.49 17.09
C ASN A 255 -8.32 16.25 16.24
N MET A 256 -8.34 16.04 14.92
CA MET A 256 -9.25 16.76 14.05
C MET A 256 -10.70 16.34 14.28
N THR A 257 -11.56 17.33 14.50
CA THR A 257 -13.01 17.10 14.59
C THR A 257 -13.58 16.75 13.21
N LYS A 258 -14.78 16.14 13.17
CA LYS A 258 -15.46 15.86 11.89
C LYS A 258 -15.63 17.11 11.04
N ALA A 259 -15.95 18.25 11.68
CA ALA A 259 -16.11 19.53 11.02
C ALA A 259 -14.80 20.04 10.41
N GLU A 260 -13.67 19.90 11.12
CA GLU A 260 -12.34 20.27 10.60
C GLU A 260 -11.92 19.43 9.40
N VAL A 261 -12.17 18.10 9.46
CA VAL A 261 -11.86 17.21 8.32
C VAL A 261 -12.67 17.60 7.09
N ILE A 262 -13.96 17.91 7.25
CA ILE A 262 -14.82 18.38 6.16
C ILE A 262 -14.33 19.75 5.65
N ARG A 263 -13.99 20.67 6.56
CA ARG A 263 -13.51 22.00 6.20
C ARG A 263 -12.23 21.93 5.37
N GLU A 264 -11.25 21.12 5.77
CA GLU A 264 -10.02 20.89 4.99
C GLU A 264 -10.31 20.29 3.61
N LEU A 265 -11.25 19.33 3.53
CA LEU A 265 -11.66 18.75 2.26
C LEU A 265 -12.32 19.77 1.33
N VAL A 266 -13.12 20.69 1.89
CA VAL A 266 -13.79 21.76 1.13
C VAL A 266 -12.81 22.86 0.74
N LEU A 267 -11.97 23.33 1.67
CA LEU A 267 -10.98 24.39 1.42
C LEU A 267 -10.01 23.98 0.31
N HIS A 268 -9.57 22.73 0.28
CA HIS A 268 -8.68 22.25 -0.78
C HIS A 268 -9.38 22.17 -2.15
N ASN A 269 -10.70 22.04 -2.19
CA ASN A 269 -11.51 22.13 -3.41
C ASN A 269 -11.87 23.58 -3.79
N GLY A 270 -11.69 24.54 -2.87
CA GLY A 270 -12.03 25.96 -3.02
C GLY A 270 -11.20 26.71 -4.08
N ASP A 271 -10.06 26.18 -4.52
CA ASP A 271 -9.37 26.73 -5.71
C ASP A 271 -10.20 26.53 -7.01
N VAL A 272 -11.25 25.70 -6.98
CA VAL A 272 -12.18 25.46 -8.11
C VAL A 272 -13.53 26.15 -7.90
N MET A 273 -13.85 26.60 -6.69
CA MET A 273 -15.05 27.39 -6.40
C MET A 273 -14.61 28.71 -5.76
N ASN A 274 -14.63 29.80 -6.55
CA ASN A 274 -14.46 31.20 -6.14
C ASN A 274 -14.65 31.39 -4.62
N GLN A 275 -13.53 31.61 -3.91
CA GLN A 275 -13.52 31.89 -2.48
C GLN A 275 -14.46 33.05 -2.11
N ASP A 276 -14.68 33.99 -3.04
CA ASP A 276 -15.57 35.14 -2.86
C ASP A 276 -17.06 34.75 -2.78
N ALA A 277 -17.49 33.68 -3.47
CA ALA A 277 -18.89 33.24 -3.41
C ALA A 277 -19.23 32.53 -2.09
N LEU A 278 -18.25 31.83 -1.48
CA LEU A 278 -18.49 31.08 -0.24
C LEU A 278 -18.50 31.98 1.01
N GLN A 279 -17.77 33.10 0.99
CA GLN A 279 -17.74 34.06 2.10
C GLN A 279 -18.97 34.99 2.11
N GLU A 280 -19.58 35.29 0.95
CA GLU A 280 -20.71 36.22 0.90
C GLU A 280 -22.11 35.56 0.91
N THR A 281 -22.27 34.26 0.62
CA THR A 281 -23.63 33.69 0.41
C THR A 281 -23.99 32.40 1.13
N THR A 282 -23.15 31.85 2.00
CA THR A 282 -23.49 30.60 2.72
C THR A 282 -23.34 30.71 4.22
N ASP A 283 -24.37 31.28 4.84
CA ASP A 283 -24.70 30.92 6.21
C ASP A 283 -25.20 29.46 6.19
N VAL A 284 -24.42 28.52 6.72
CA VAL A 284 -24.83 27.11 6.84
C VAL A 284 -25.88 27.04 7.95
N SER A 285 -27.11 27.45 7.62
CA SER A 285 -28.17 27.64 8.62
C SER A 285 -28.80 26.32 9.07
N THR A 286 -28.66 25.23 8.32
CA THR A 286 -29.15 23.90 8.75
C THR A 286 -28.60 22.74 7.93
N ILE A 287 -27.95 21.78 8.58
CA ILE A 287 -27.79 20.42 8.04
C ILE A 287 -29.11 19.69 8.31
N LYS A 288 -30.01 19.65 7.32
CA LYS A 288 -31.22 18.81 7.41
C LYS A 288 -30.81 17.34 7.28
N THR A 289 -30.41 16.73 8.38
CA THR A 289 -30.44 15.27 8.51
C THR A 289 -31.92 14.86 8.39
N GLN A 290 -32.27 14.04 7.41
CA GLN A 290 -33.62 13.47 7.30
C GLN A 290 -33.90 12.57 8.51
N GLY A 291 -34.26 13.15 9.66
CA GLY A 291 -35.00 12.58 10.78
C GLY A 291 -34.75 11.11 11.18
N ARG A 292 -33.55 10.57 11.03
CA ARG A 292 -33.22 9.18 11.42
C ARG A 292 -31.98 9.16 12.30
N SER A 293 -32.09 8.45 13.42
CA SER A 293 -31.10 8.36 14.51
C SER A 293 -29.90 7.48 14.21
N ASP A 294 -29.91 6.73 13.09
CA ASP A 294 -28.90 5.72 12.80
C ASP A 294 -27.69 6.30 12.04
N PRO A 295 -26.49 6.36 12.65
CA PRO A 295 -25.31 7.00 12.07
C PRO A 295 -24.75 6.29 10.83
N ASP A 296 -25.02 5.00 10.66
CA ASP A 296 -24.45 4.17 9.60
C ASP A 296 -25.14 4.37 8.24
N GLU A 297 -26.38 4.89 8.20
CA GLU A 297 -27.07 5.21 6.95
C GLU A 297 -26.70 6.60 6.38
N TRP A 298 -26.19 7.53 7.20
CA TRP A 298 -25.85 8.89 6.76
C TRP A 298 -24.71 8.93 5.74
N MET A 299 -23.78 7.97 5.78
CA MET A 299 -22.74 7.87 4.76
C MET A 299 -23.22 7.28 3.43
N ARG A 300 -24.44 6.72 3.37
CA ARG A 300 -25.01 6.16 2.13
C ARG A 300 -25.82 7.19 1.34
N ASN A 301 -26.48 8.14 2.03
CA ASN A 301 -27.37 9.13 1.42
C ASN A 301 -27.04 10.54 1.92
N TYR A 302 -25.98 11.15 1.40
CA TYR A 302 -25.77 12.59 1.56
C TYR A 302 -26.24 13.30 0.28
N SER A 303 -27.12 14.28 0.43
CA SER A 303 -27.40 15.28 -0.60
C SER A 303 -27.19 16.66 0.01
N SER A 304 -26.19 17.42 -0.44
CA SER A 304 -26.08 18.85 -0.12
C SER A 304 -27.07 19.63 -0.97
N GLY A 305 -28.04 20.28 -0.34
CA GLY A 305 -28.85 21.33 -0.96
C GLY A 305 -28.30 22.70 -0.54
N PHE A 306 -28.04 23.57 -1.51
CA PHE A 306 -27.68 24.96 -1.26
C PHE A 306 -28.95 25.80 -1.39
N GLY A 307 -29.41 26.40 -0.30
CA GLY A 307 -30.48 27.39 -0.33
C GLY A 307 -29.87 28.77 -0.60
N LEU A 308 -30.24 29.40 -1.71
CA LEU A 308 -29.99 30.82 -1.89
C LEU A 308 -30.90 31.57 -0.92
N SER A 309 -30.29 32.21 0.08
CA SER A 309 -30.97 33.25 0.86
C SER A 309 -31.21 34.43 -0.09
N SER A 310 -32.34 34.45 -0.78
CA SER A 310 -32.75 35.58 -1.60
C SER A 310 -33.12 36.76 -0.69
N TYR A 311 -32.39 37.86 -0.88
CA TYR A 311 -32.87 39.25 -0.93
C TYR A 311 -34.22 39.59 -0.26
N ASP A 312 -34.13 40.46 0.75
CA ASP A 312 -35.03 41.59 1.06
C ASP A 312 -36.54 41.38 0.78
N GLU A 313 -37.29 40.95 1.80
CA GLU A 313 -38.76 41.07 1.86
C GLU A 313 -39.13 42.24 2.79
N THR A 314 -38.78 43.45 2.36
CA THR A 314 -39.49 44.66 2.77
C THR A 314 -40.74 44.82 1.90
N ALA A 315 -41.89 45.03 2.55
CA ALA A 315 -43.23 45.40 2.02
C ALA A 315 -44.28 44.27 1.91
N ILE A 316 -44.82 43.85 3.07
CA ILE A 316 -46.20 43.36 3.14
C ILE A 316 -47.11 44.59 3.27
N HIS A 317 -47.73 45.00 2.16
CA HIS A 317 -48.91 45.86 2.19
C HIS A 317 -50.10 45.06 2.72
N THR A 318 -50.65 45.49 3.85
CA THR A 318 -51.99 45.15 4.33
C THR A 318 -53.05 45.82 3.48
N VAL A 319 -54.07 45.06 3.06
CA VAL A 319 -55.44 45.56 2.86
C VAL A 319 -56.26 45.12 4.06
#